data_AF-T1KLA8-F1
#
_entry.id   AF-T1KLA8-F1
#
_cell.length_a   1.000
_cell.length_b   1.000
_cell.length_c   1.000
_cell.angle_alpha   90.00
_cell.angle_beta   90.00
_cell.angle_gamma   90.00
#
_symmetry.space_group_name_H-M   'P 1'
#
loop_
_entity.id
_entity.type
_entity.pdbx_description
1 polymer ?
#
loop_
_entity_poly.entity_id
_entity_poly.type
_entity_poly.pdbx_seq_one_letter_code
_entity_poly.pdbx_strand_id
1 'polypeptide(L)'
;MKYSYIFFAVIIAVVCARSVREKRQAEAYTLPDGIEFILNAPLVTKFRCEAAGYYADIDNNCQLFHICDVSTNPRGVSEIRQYTFACGNQTIFNQLTMTCSTPEESIPCDLAPQFYSFNTKIGLEKTPFHTDEELANAAQYVPARAKLLKN
;
A
#
# COMPACT_ATOMS: atom_id res chain seq x y z
N MET A 1 25.33 20.93 -33.65
CA MET A 1 25.90 19.60 -33.28
C MET A 1 25.89 19.33 -31.79
N LYS A 2 26.48 20.17 -30.92
CA LYS A 2 26.51 19.96 -29.45
C LYS A 2 25.12 19.80 -28.81
N TYR A 3 24.14 20.62 -29.21
CA TYR A 3 22.76 20.52 -28.73
C TYR A 3 22.05 19.22 -29.14
N SER A 4 22.42 18.63 -30.28
CA SER A 4 21.87 17.34 -30.73
C SER A 4 22.37 16.20 -29.85
N TYR A 5 23.67 16.15 -29.54
CA TYR A 5 24.22 15.15 -28.62
C TYR A 5 23.63 15.26 -27.20
N ILE A 6 23.45 16.49 -26.69
CA ILE A 6 22.80 16.71 -25.40
C ILE A 6 21.36 16.21 -25.42
N PHE A 7 20.60 16.50 -26.47
CA PHE A 7 19.21 16.03 -26.62
C PHE A 7 19.12 14.50 -26.64
N PHE A 8 19.96 13.84 -27.45
CA PHE A 8 20.02 12.37 -27.46
C PHE A 8 20.44 11.78 -26.12
N ALA A 9 21.43 12.37 -25.43
CA ALA A 9 21.87 11.91 -24.12
C ALA A 9 20.76 12.05 -23.05
N VAL A 10 20.00 13.14 -23.06
CA VAL A 10 18.86 13.35 -22.16
C VAL A 10 17.75 12.33 -22.44
N ILE A 11 17.41 12.11 -23.72
CA ILE A 11 16.42 11.09 -24.09
C ILE A 11 16.85 9.71 -23.59
N ILE A 12 18.09 9.31 -23.84
CA ILE A 12 18.62 8.02 -23.39
C ILE A 12 18.54 7.91 -21.86
N ALA A 13 18.96 8.95 -21.12
CA ALA A 13 18.90 8.95 -19.67
C ALA A 13 17.45 8.81 -19.13
N VAL A 14 16.48 9.52 -19.73
CA VAL A 14 15.06 9.42 -19.36
C VAL A 14 14.51 8.03 -19.66
N VAL A 15 14.83 7.44 -20.82
CA VAL A 15 14.41 6.09 -21.19
C VAL A 15 15.02 5.03 -20.25
N CYS A 16 16.30 5.16 -19.92
CA CYS A 16 16.96 4.30 -18.94
C CYS A 16 16.30 4.42 -17.55
N ALA A 17 16.02 5.64 -17.07
CA ALA A 17 15.36 5.85 -15.79
C ALA A 17 13.96 5.22 -15.74
N ARG A 18 13.18 5.34 -16.83
CA ARG A 18 11.84 4.71 -16.95
C ARG A 18 11.93 3.19 -16.91
N SER A 19 12.81 2.58 -17.69
CA SER A 19 12.95 1.11 -17.73
C SER A 19 13.41 0.53 -16.38
N VAL A 20 14.29 1.21 -15.66
CA VAL A 20 14.68 0.81 -14.29
C VAL A 20 13.49 0.91 -13.33
N ARG A 21 12.67 1.96 -13.45
CA ARG A 21 11.47 2.15 -12.63
C ARG A 21 10.41 1.07 -12.88
N GLU A 22 10.19 0.68 -14.14
CA GLU A 22 9.28 -0.40 -14.51
C GLU A 22 9.76 -1.76 -13.98
N LYS A 23 11.06 -2.06 -14.10
CA LYS A 23 11.63 -3.30 -13.56
C LYS A 23 11.43 -3.43 -12.05
N ARG A 24 11.66 -2.34 -11.30
CA ARG A 24 11.42 -2.30 -9.84
C ARG A 24 9.95 -2.52 -9.50
N GLN A 25 9.03 -2.02 -10.32
CA GLN A 25 7.60 -2.25 -10.13
C GLN A 25 7.21 -3.69 -10.41
N ALA A 26 7.75 -4.30 -11.47
CA ALA A 26 7.51 -5.72 -11.74
C ALA A 26 7.97 -6.59 -10.56
N GLU A 27 9.14 -6.30 -10.00
CA GLU A 27 9.67 -7.01 -8.82
C GLU A 27 8.78 -6.79 -7.58
N ALA A 28 8.28 -5.57 -7.36
CA ALA A 28 7.39 -5.26 -6.24
C ALA A 28 6.06 -6.03 -6.24
N TYR A 29 5.61 -6.52 -7.39
CA TYR A 29 4.39 -7.30 -7.57
C TYR A 29 4.67 -8.80 -7.80
N THR A 30 5.80 -9.30 -7.29
CA THR A 30 6.09 -10.75 -7.30
C THR A 30 5.20 -11.45 -6.27
N LEU A 31 4.01 -11.87 -6.69
CA LEU A 31 3.04 -12.61 -5.88
C LEU A 31 3.19 -14.13 -6.10
N PRO A 32 2.73 -14.97 -5.14
CA PRO A 32 2.68 -16.41 -5.33
C PRO A 32 1.81 -16.81 -6.53
N ASP A 33 2.15 -17.93 -7.17
CA ASP A 33 1.37 -18.51 -8.26
C ASP A 33 -0.07 -18.81 -7.79
N GLY A 34 -1.05 -18.54 -8.65
CA GLY A 34 -2.47 -18.79 -8.36
C GLY A 34 -3.17 -17.68 -7.57
N ILE A 35 -2.50 -16.56 -7.31
CA ILE A 35 -3.13 -15.44 -6.61
C ILE A 35 -4.31 -14.85 -7.39
N GLU A 36 -4.26 -14.93 -8.71
CA GLU A 36 -5.31 -14.51 -9.64
C GLU A 36 -6.65 -15.20 -9.39
N PHE A 37 -6.66 -16.37 -8.74
CA PHE A 37 -7.91 -17.07 -8.37
C PHE A 37 -8.57 -16.52 -7.10
N ILE A 38 -7.83 -15.74 -6.30
CA ILE A 38 -8.32 -15.12 -5.06
C ILE A 38 -8.76 -13.68 -5.32
N LEU A 39 -8.13 -13.01 -6.29
CA LEU A 39 -8.50 -11.66 -6.69
C LEU A 39 -9.87 -11.68 -7.40
N ASN A 40 -10.71 -10.69 -7.08
CA ASN A 40 -12.04 -10.52 -7.68
C ASN A 40 -12.01 -9.67 -8.95
N ALA A 41 -10.85 -9.11 -9.29
CA ALA A 41 -10.62 -8.26 -10.45
C ALA A 41 -9.20 -8.47 -11.00
N PRO A 42 -8.94 -8.10 -12.26
CA PRO A 42 -7.60 -8.13 -12.82
C PRO A 42 -6.61 -7.27 -12.01
N LEU A 43 -5.40 -7.78 -11.82
CA LEU A 43 -4.34 -7.10 -11.07
C LEU A 43 -3.99 -5.74 -11.69
N VAL A 44 -3.97 -4.70 -10.86
CA VAL A 44 -3.56 -3.33 -11.23
C VAL A 44 -2.22 -2.98 -10.56
N THR A 45 -1.19 -2.65 -11.33
CA THR A 45 0.17 -2.41 -10.80
C THR A 45 0.54 -0.92 -10.72
N LYS A 46 -0.35 -0.09 -10.17
CA LYS A 46 -0.21 1.38 -10.14
C LYS A 46 0.36 1.96 -8.85
N PHE A 47 0.16 1.30 -7.71
CA PHE A 47 0.58 1.81 -6.41
C PHE A 47 2.09 2.07 -6.34
N ARG A 48 2.50 3.17 -5.70
CA ARG A 48 3.90 3.50 -5.46
C ARG A 48 4.08 3.93 -4.01
N CYS A 49 5.13 3.43 -3.37
CA CYS A 49 5.52 3.91 -2.06
C CYS A 49 6.01 5.37 -2.11
N GLU A 50 5.39 6.22 -1.30
CA GLU A 50 5.82 7.61 -1.07
C GLU A 50 6.49 7.80 0.29
N ALA A 51 6.07 7.01 1.29
CA ALA A 51 6.63 7.00 2.63
C ALA A 51 6.66 5.57 3.19
N ALA A 52 7.37 5.38 4.31
CA ALA A 52 7.38 4.11 5.01
C ALA A 52 6.01 3.82 5.63
N GLY A 53 5.55 2.57 5.56
CA GLY A 53 4.26 2.19 6.12
C GLY A 53 3.57 1.05 5.38
N TYR A 54 2.35 0.78 5.80
CA TYR A 54 1.43 -0.23 5.30
C TYR A 54 0.29 0.51 4.60
N TYR A 55 -0.03 0.09 3.37
CA TYR A 55 -0.97 0.79 2.52
C TYR A 55 -1.95 -0.19 1.87
N ALA A 56 -3.24 0.00 2.13
CA ALA A 56 -4.30 -0.69 1.40
C ALA A 56 -4.27 -0.26 -0.07
N ASP A 57 -4.32 -1.23 -0.99
CA ASP A 57 -4.35 -0.95 -2.42
C ASP A 57 -5.80 -0.79 -2.91
N ILE A 58 -6.26 0.46 -3.00
CA ILE A 58 -7.62 0.78 -3.45
C ILE A 58 -7.85 0.43 -4.93
N ASP A 59 -6.78 0.41 -5.75
CA ASP A 59 -6.88 0.03 -7.16
C ASP A 59 -7.11 -1.49 -7.33
N ASN A 60 -6.84 -2.27 -6.28
CA ASN A 60 -7.06 -3.73 -6.21
C ASN A 60 -8.08 -4.11 -5.12
N ASN A 61 -9.09 -3.25 -4.90
CA ASN A 61 -10.20 -3.51 -3.97
C ASN A 61 -9.74 -3.87 -2.53
N CYS A 62 -8.56 -3.39 -2.13
CA CYS A 62 -7.88 -3.73 -0.88
C CYS A 62 -7.66 -5.24 -0.67
N GLN A 63 -7.80 -6.07 -1.71
CA GLN A 63 -7.38 -7.47 -1.66
C GLN A 63 -5.86 -7.59 -1.68
N LEU A 64 -5.18 -6.54 -2.14
CA LEU A 64 -3.75 -6.35 -1.98
C LEU A 64 -3.46 -5.22 -1.00
N PHE A 65 -2.30 -5.32 -0.38
CA PHE A 65 -1.70 -4.25 0.39
C PHE A 65 -0.20 -4.20 0.16
N HIS A 66 0.40 -3.06 0.48
CA HIS A 66 1.81 -2.83 0.29
C HIS A 66 2.49 -2.47 1.60
N ILE A 67 3.66 -3.04 1.80
CA ILE A 67 4.60 -2.58 2.82
C ILE A 67 5.69 -1.77 2.11
N CYS A 68 5.85 -0.54 2.54
CA CYS A 68 6.87 0.38 2.09
C CYS A 68 7.94 0.48 3.18
N ASP A 69 9.15 0.05 2.86
CA ASP A 69 10.28 0.03 3.79
C ASP A 69 11.44 0.89 3.27
N VAL A 70 12.12 1.60 4.17
CA VAL A 70 13.28 2.42 3.83
C VAL A 70 14.52 1.54 3.96
N SER A 71 15.10 1.17 2.82
CA SER A 71 16.34 0.41 2.79
C SER A 71 17.51 1.28 2.36
N THR A 72 18.58 1.27 3.14
CA THR A 72 19.84 1.92 2.78
C THR A 72 20.75 0.91 2.12
N ASN A 73 21.18 1.19 0.89
CA ASN A 73 22.11 0.32 0.18
C ASN A 73 23.54 0.45 0.77
N PRO A 74 24.49 -0.47 0.43
CA PRO A 74 25.85 -0.40 0.95
C PRO A 74 26.64 0.88 0.62
N ARG A 75 26.14 1.70 -0.31
CA ARG A 75 26.72 3.00 -0.67
C ARG A 75 26.13 4.16 0.13
N GLY A 76 25.28 3.90 1.13
CA GLY A 76 24.64 4.90 1.97
C GLY A 76 23.46 5.62 1.32
N VAL A 77 22.96 5.15 0.18
CA VAL A 77 21.79 5.75 -0.47
C VAL A 77 20.53 5.05 0.04
N SER A 78 19.64 5.80 0.67
CA SER A 78 18.32 5.34 1.11
C SER A 78 17.33 5.32 -0.05
N GLU A 79 16.63 4.20 -0.20
CA GLU A 79 15.59 3.99 -1.20
C GLU A 79 14.38 3.36 -0.52
N ILE A 80 13.17 3.77 -0.91
CA ILE A 80 11.95 3.12 -0.43
C ILE A 80 11.67 1.90 -1.31
N ARG A 81 11.57 0.73 -0.70
CA ARG A 81 11.21 -0.54 -1.34
C ARG A 81 9.74 -0.83 -1.10
N GLN A 82 9.08 -1.33 -2.14
CA GLN A 82 7.70 -1.77 -2.10
C GLN A 82 7.66 -3.30 -2.07
N TYR A 83 6.87 -3.83 -1.14
CA TYR A 83 6.54 -5.25 -1.06
C TYR A 83 5.02 -5.38 -1.16
N THR A 84 4.54 -6.20 -2.09
CA THR A 84 3.10 -6.41 -2.28
C THR A 84 2.68 -7.75 -1.69
N PHE A 85 1.58 -7.73 -0.96
CA PHE A 85 0.99 -8.89 -0.32
C PHE A 85 -0.48 -8.98 -0.69
N ALA A 86 -1.00 -10.20 -0.71
CA ALA A 86 -2.42 -10.43 -0.86
C ALA A 86 -3.06 -10.88 0.44
N CYS A 87 -4.27 -10.38 0.69
CA CYS A 87 -5.12 -10.90 1.74
C CYS A 87 -5.67 -12.28 1.35
N GLY A 88 -5.99 -13.08 2.37
CA GLY A 88 -6.59 -14.39 2.18
C GLY A 88 -7.99 -14.32 1.56
N ASN A 89 -8.53 -15.48 1.20
CA ASN A 89 -9.84 -15.58 0.55
C ASN A 89 -10.92 -14.82 1.35
N GLN A 90 -11.71 -14.01 0.66
CA GLN A 90 -12.82 -13.21 1.22
C GLN A 90 -12.41 -12.15 2.27
N THR A 91 -11.12 -11.81 2.35
CA THR A 91 -10.65 -10.74 3.24
C THR A 91 -10.08 -9.57 2.45
N ILE A 92 -10.11 -8.39 3.06
CA ILE A 92 -9.52 -7.16 2.55
C ILE A 92 -8.62 -6.54 3.62
N PHE A 93 -7.62 -5.78 3.19
CA PHE A 93 -6.72 -5.08 4.09
C PHE A 93 -7.44 -3.92 4.74
N ASN A 94 -7.57 -4.00 6.07
CA ASN A 94 -8.13 -2.98 6.90
C ASN A 94 -7.03 -2.00 7.31
N GLN A 95 -6.99 -0.85 6.66
CA GLN A 95 -5.98 0.17 6.95
C GLN A 95 -6.03 0.68 8.39
N LEU A 96 -7.21 0.66 9.02
CA LEU A 96 -7.35 1.01 10.44
C LEU A 96 -6.50 0.08 11.29
N THR A 97 -6.69 -1.24 11.18
CA THR A 97 -6.01 -2.21 12.05
C THR A 97 -4.68 -2.72 11.52
N MET A 98 -4.30 -2.36 10.30
CA MET A 98 -3.13 -2.87 9.56
C MET A 98 -3.13 -4.40 9.38
N THR A 99 -4.31 -5.00 9.25
CA THR A 99 -4.49 -6.45 9.11
C THR A 99 -5.50 -6.77 8.01
N CYS A 100 -5.46 -7.99 7.48
CA CYS A 100 -6.55 -8.50 6.65
C CYS A 100 -7.72 -8.93 7.53
N SER A 101 -8.92 -8.43 7.26
CA SER A 101 -10.16 -8.82 7.93
C SER A 101 -11.31 -8.92 6.94
N THR A 102 -12.44 -9.48 7.39
CA THR A 102 -13.64 -9.55 6.56
C THR A 102 -14.15 -8.14 6.24
N PRO A 103 -14.80 -7.92 5.08
CA PRO A 103 -15.36 -6.60 4.75
C PRO A 103 -16.34 -6.05 5.81
N GLU A 104 -16.98 -6.91 6.60
CA GLU A 104 -17.92 -6.49 7.67
C GLU A 104 -17.18 -5.93 8.90
N GLU A 105 -15.94 -6.39 9.15
CA GLU A 105 -15.09 -5.96 10.26
C GLU A 105 -14.05 -4.91 9.84
N SER A 106 -13.95 -4.64 8.54
CA SER A 106 -13.04 -3.66 7.95
C SER A 106 -13.71 -2.30 7.76
N ILE A 107 -12.90 -1.24 7.73
CA ILE A 107 -13.37 0.00 7.10
C ILE A 107 -13.59 -0.22 5.59
N PRO A 108 -14.48 0.54 4.94
CA PRO A 108 -14.61 0.53 3.49
C PRO A 108 -13.28 0.82 2.80
N CYS A 109 -12.96 0.05 1.76
CA CYS A 109 -11.67 0.11 1.07
C CYS A 109 -11.37 1.51 0.51
N ASP A 110 -12.38 2.16 -0.06
CA ASP A 110 -12.34 3.52 -0.58
C ASP A 110 -12.03 4.58 0.49
N LEU A 111 -12.28 4.29 1.77
CA LEU A 111 -11.91 5.15 2.89
C LEU A 111 -10.50 4.90 3.41
N ALA A 112 -9.82 3.82 2.98
CA ALA A 112 -8.49 3.48 3.47
C ALA A 112 -7.48 4.64 3.45
N PRO A 113 -7.40 5.50 2.41
CA PRO A 113 -6.48 6.63 2.40
C PRO A 113 -6.63 7.59 3.59
N GLN A 114 -7.82 7.71 4.17
CA GLN A 114 -8.06 8.56 5.35
C GLN A 114 -7.36 8.02 6.62
N PHE A 115 -7.00 6.74 6.61
CA PHE A 115 -6.35 6.03 7.70
C PHE A 115 -4.84 5.81 7.44
N TYR A 116 -4.27 6.34 6.35
CA TYR A 116 -2.82 6.23 6.10
C TYR A 116 -1.97 6.95 7.16
N SER A 117 -2.54 7.92 7.88
CA SER A 117 -1.87 8.60 8.99
C SER A 117 -1.47 7.65 10.13
N PHE A 118 -2.15 6.50 10.29
CA PHE A 118 -1.78 5.49 11.29
C PHE A 118 -0.39 4.88 11.05
N ASN A 119 0.17 4.99 9.83
CA ASN A 119 1.55 4.61 9.55
C ASN A 119 2.57 5.35 10.43
N THR A 120 2.26 6.58 10.83
CA THR A 120 3.13 7.38 11.72
C THR A 120 3.26 6.80 13.13
N LYS A 121 2.37 5.87 13.50
CA LYS A 121 2.37 5.23 14.82
C LYS A 121 3.14 3.91 14.87
N ILE A 122 3.59 3.40 13.73
CA ILE A 122 4.36 2.15 13.66
C ILE A 122 5.68 2.35 14.40
N GLY A 123 6.02 1.43 15.30
CA GLY A 123 7.26 1.46 16.08
C GLY A 123 7.26 2.38 17.31
N LEU A 124 6.14 3.03 17.63
CA LEU A 124 6.01 3.83 18.84
C LEU A 124 5.67 2.95 20.06
N GLU A 125 6.69 2.45 20.75
CA GLU A 125 6.54 1.45 21.84
C GLU A 125 5.66 1.88 23.02
N LYS A 126 5.59 3.18 23.31
CA LYS A 126 4.90 3.72 24.51
C LYS A 126 3.50 4.25 24.24
N THR A 127 3.01 4.15 23.02
CA THR A 127 1.71 4.69 22.63
C THR A 127 0.81 3.56 22.13
N PRO A 128 -0.44 3.46 22.62
CA PRO A 128 -1.43 2.61 21.99
C PRO A 128 -1.54 2.96 20.51
N PHE A 129 -1.64 1.94 19.66
CA PHE A 129 -1.80 2.15 18.23
C PHE A 129 -3.12 2.86 17.90
N HIS A 130 -4.18 2.51 18.64
CA HIS A 130 -5.46 3.20 18.63
C HIS A 130 -5.82 3.75 20.01
N THR A 131 -6.39 4.95 20.02
CA THR A 131 -7.09 5.52 21.18
C THR A 131 -8.57 5.14 21.13
N ASP A 132 -9.26 5.22 22.27
CA ASP A 132 -10.70 4.96 22.34
C ASP A 132 -11.51 5.92 21.46
N GLU A 133 -11.07 7.18 21.37
CA GLU A 133 -11.69 8.18 20.50
C GLU A 133 -11.54 7.83 19.02
N GLU A 134 -10.34 7.41 18.58
CA GLU A 134 -10.11 6.99 17.20
C GLU A 134 -10.94 5.75 16.84
N LEU A 135 -11.07 4.79 17.77
CA LEU A 135 -11.92 3.62 17.57
C LEU A 135 -13.40 3.99 17.51
N ALA A 136 -13.86 4.91 18.36
CA ALA A 136 -15.24 5.40 18.35
C ALA A 136 -15.54 6.14 17.04
N ASN A 137 -14.63 7.00 16.59
CA ASN A 137 -14.75 7.72 15.32
C ASN A 137 -14.74 6.76 14.13
N ALA A 138 -13.91 5.71 14.16
CA ALA A 138 -13.86 4.72 13.09
C ALA A 138 -15.05 3.75 13.10
N ALA A 139 -15.67 3.50 14.26
CA ALA A 139 -16.76 2.55 14.42
C ALA A 139 -17.98 2.85 13.54
N GLN A 140 -18.20 4.12 13.17
CA GLN A 140 -19.26 4.51 12.24
C GLN A 140 -19.07 3.97 10.82
N TYR A 141 -17.82 3.70 10.43
CA TYR A 141 -17.47 3.21 9.10
C TYR A 141 -17.43 1.68 9.04
N VAL A 142 -17.13 1.01 10.16
CA VAL A 142 -17.05 -0.45 10.23
C VAL A 142 -18.46 -1.05 10.24
N PRO A 143 -18.89 -1.81 9.21
CA PRO A 143 -20.28 -2.26 9.09
C PRO A 143 -20.80 -3.04 10.31
N ALA A 144 -20.02 -3.99 10.84
CA ALA A 144 -20.36 -4.78 12.02
C ALA A 144 -20.62 -3.90 13.25
N ARG A 145 -19.83 -2.83 13.43
CA ARG A 145 -19.92 -1.92 14.57
C ARG A 145 -21.02 -0.86 14.39
N ALA A 146 -21.18 -0.33 13.18
CA ALA A 146 -22.24 0.61 12.85
C ALA A 146 -23.64 0.02 13.09
N LYS A 147 -23.81 -1.30 12.94
CA LYS A 147 -25.06 -2.00 13.27
C LYS A 147 -25.35 -2.04 14.78
N LEU A 148 -24.31 -2.16 15.62
CA LEU A 148 -24.46 -2.12 17.08
C LEU A 148 -24.81 -0.73 17.60
N LEU A 149 -24.35 0.34 16.94
CA LEU A 149 -24.65 1.73 17.31
C LEU A 149 -26.09 2.17 16.98
N LYS A 150 -26.83 1.38 16.21
CA LYS A 150 -28.22 1.65 15.79
C LYS A 150 -29.27 0.90 16.62
N ASN A 151 -28.84 0.07 17.57
CA ASN A 151 -29.68 -0.66 18.51
C ASN A 151 -29.59 -0.02 19.91
#